data_AF-A0A249MVY0-F1
#
_entry.id   AF-A0A249MVY0-F1
#
_cell.length_a   1.000
_cell.length_b   1.000
_cell.length_c   1.000
_cell.angle_alpha   90.00
_cell.angle_beta   90.00
_cell.angle_gamma   90.00
#
_symmetry.space_group_name_H-M   'P 1'
#
loop_
_entity.id
_entity.type
_entity.pdbx_description
1 polymer ?
#
loop_
_entity_poly.entity_id
_entity_poly.type
_entity_poly.pdbx_seq_one_letter_code
_entity_poly.pdbx_strand_id
1 'polypeptide(L)'
;MTGWLDEGQFNDQLCARTQRLRIERDWTQQQMATAIGVPFERYKKYESRSPLPPYLIPRFAQVVDRSVGYILTGKEENAARGPRRLVRTGTDG
;
A
#
# COMPACT_ATOMS: atom_id res chain seq x y z
N MET A 1 20.50 10.86 9.21
CA MET A 1 20.74 10.16 7.93
C MET A 1 19.40 9.67 7.41
N THR A 2 18.83 10.32 6.39
CA THR A 2 17.69 9.77 5.64
C THR A 2 18.25 8.79 4.63
N GLY A 3 18.59 7.57 5.09
CA GLY A 3 18.96 6.48 4.20
C GLY A 3 17.71 5.97 3.50
N TRP A 4 17.72 5.96 2.17
CA TRP A 4 16.74 5.19 1.41
C TRP A 4 16.84 3.72 1.82
N LEU A 5 15.70 3.03 1.89
CA LEU A 5 15.70 1.57 2.11
C LEU A 5 16.36 0.89 0.92
N ASP A 6 17.19 -0.11 1.18
CA ASP A 6 17.55 -1.06 0.12
C ASP A 6 16.33 -1.92 -0.26
N GLU A 7 16.45 -2.63 -1.38
CA GLU A 7 15.35 -3.45 -1.92
C GLU A 7 14.87 -4.52 -0.93
N GLY A 8 15.79 -5.17 -0.21
CA GLY A 8 15.46 -6.23 0.75
C GLY A 8 14.65 -5.69 1.91
N GLN A 9 15.14 -4.62 2.55
CA GLN A 9 14.45 -3.94 3.64
C GLN A 9 13.08 -3.43 3.23
N PHE A 10 12.96 -2.87 2.01
CA PHE A 10 11.67 -2.42 1.48
C PHE A 10 10.69 -3.59 1.32
N ASN A 11 11.14 -4.69 0.72
CA ASN A 11 10.32 -5.87 0.46
C ASN A 11 9.83 -6.52 1.76
N ASP A 12 10.71 -6.66 2.76
CA ASP A 12 10.36 -7.22 4.06
C ASP A 12 9.31 -6.35 4.78
N GLN A 13 9.50 -5.04 4.76
CA GLN A 13 8.53 -4.10 5.34
C GLN A 13 7.18 -4.15 4.61
N LEU A 14 7.17 -4.30 3.29
CA LEU A 14 5.94 -4.41 2.50
C LEU A 14 5.19 -5.72 2.80
N CYS A 15 5.89 -6.84 2.92
CA CYS A 15 5.31 -8.13 3.32
C CYS A 15 4.67 -8.04 4.71
N ALA A 16 5.44 -7.54 5.69
CA ALA A 16 4.97 -7.38 7.07
C ALA A 16 3.74 -6.44 7.15
N ARG A 17 3.74 -5.34 6.39
CA ARG A 17 2.62 -4.40 6.35
C ARG A 17 1.37 -5.03 5.72
N THR A 18 1.55 -5.81 4.65
CA THR A 18 0.46 -6.56 4.00
C THR A 18 -0.20 -7.51 5.00
N GLN A 19 0.60 -8.29 5.73
CA GLN A 19 0.11 -9.18 6.78
C GLN A 19 -0.62 -8.44 7.89
N ARG A 20 0.00 -7.38 8.42
CA ARG A 20 -0.55 -6.58 9.52
C ARG A 20 -1.92 -6.00 9.16
N LEU A 21 -2.05 -5.39 7.97
CA LEU A 21 -3.30 -4.78 7.52
C LEU A 21 -4.43 -5.80 7.31
N ARG A 22 -4.10 -7.02 6.87
CA ARG A 22 -5.07 -8.11 6.84
C ARG A 22 -5.54 -8.47 8.25
N ILE A 23 -4.62 -8.61 9.21
CA ILE A 23 -4.94 -8.98 10.60
C ILE A 23 -5.77 -7.88 11.27
N GLU A 24 -5.45 -6.60 11.06
CA GLU A 24 -6.25 -5.46 11.57
C GLU A 24 -7.69 -5.48 11.07
N ARG A 25 -7.93 -6.08 9.89
CA ARG A 25 -9.27 -6.25 9.32
C ARG A 25 -9.99 -7.51 9.84
N ASP A 26 -9.32 -8.31 10.66
CA ASP A 26 -9.80 -9.61 11.14
C ASP A 26 -10.16 -10.59 10.02
N TRP A 27 -9.38 -10.56 8.93
CA TRP A 27 -9.60 -11.43 7.77
C TRP A 27 -8.59 -12.56 7.70
N THR A 28 -9.05 -13.73 7.26
CA THR A 28 -8.17 -14.82 6.84
C THR A 28 -7.42 -14.48 5.56
N GLN A 29 -6.29 -15.14 5.34
CA GLN A 29 -5.53 -15.01 4.09
C GLN A 29 -6.37 -15.38 2.85
N GLN A 30 -7.26 -16.37 2.98
CA GLN A 30 -8.15 -16.78 1.89
C GLN A 30 -9.16 -15.68 1.54
N GLN A 31 -9.81 -15.05 2.54
CA GLN A 31 -10.73 -13.94 2.30
C GLN A 31 -10.03 -12.77 1.60
N MET A 32 -8.82 -12.43 2.03
CA MET A 32 -8.04 -11.37 1.39
C MET A 32 -7.66 -11.73 -0.05
N ALA A 33 -7.22 -12.97 -0.29
CA ALA A 33 -6.89 -13.47 -1.63
C ALA A 33 -8.08 -13.35 -2.59
N THR A 34 -9.26 -13.78 -2.14
CA THR A 34 -10.52 -13.65 -2.88
C THR A 34 -10.85 -12.18 -3.16
N ALA A 35 -10.75 -11.30 -2.17
CA ALA A 35 -11.08 -9.89 -2.32
C ALA A 35 -10.18 -9.16 -3.32
N ILE A 36 -8.88 -9.49 -3.35
CA ILE A 36 -7.97 -8.89 -4.33
C ILE A 36 -7.91 -9.66 -5.67
N GLY A 37 -8.62 -10.78 -5.78
CA GLY A 37 -8.77 -11.56 -7.01
C GLY A 37 -7.54 -12.39 -7.38
N VAL A 38 -6.90 -13.03 -6.40
CA VAL A 38 -5.75 -13.92 -6.62
C VAL A 38 -5.96 -15.29 -5.96
N PRO A 39 -5.32 -16.35 -6.47
CA PRO A 39 -5.31 -17.64 -5.79
C PRO A 39 -4.66 -17.57 -4.40
N PHE A 40 -5.20 -18.32 -3.44
CA PHE A 40 -4.71 -18.36 -2.06
C PHE A 40 -3.21 -18.69 -1.96
N GLU A 41 -2.73 -19.70 -2.71
CA GLU A 41 -1.31 -20.08 -2.76
C GLU A 41 -0.39 -18.95 -3.23
N ARG A 42 -0.93 -18.03 -4.02
CA ARG A 42 -0.21 -16.83 -4.46
C ARG A 42 -0.17 -15.80 -3.35
N TYR A 43 -1.32 -15.54 -2.73
CA TYR A 43 -1.46 -14.56 -1.65
C TYR A 43 -0.62 -14.90 -0.43
N LYS A 44 -0.56 -16.17 -0.03
CA LYS A 44 0.21 -16.64 1.13
C LYS A 44 1.68 -16.18 1.10
N LYS A 45 2.26 -16.07 -0.10
CA LYS A 45 3.65 -15.63 -0.30
C LYS A 45 3.82 -14.12 -0.11
N TYR A 46 2.77 -13.34 -0.32
CA TYR A 46 2.78 -11.88 -0.22
C TYR A 46 2.95 -11.36 1.21
N GLU A 47 2.73 -12.21 2.20
CA GLU A 47 2.87 -11.86 3.61
C GLU A 47 4.25 -12.24 4.18
N SER A 48 5.09 -12.96 3.44
CA SER A 48 6.32 -13.55 4.02
C SER A 48 7.54 -13.66 3.11
N ARG A 49 7.37 -13.82 1.79
CA ARG A 49 8.47 -14.19 0.88
C ARG A 49 8.62 -13.28 -0.32
N SER A 50 7.54 -12.71 -0.82
CA SER A 50 7.57 -11.92 -2.05
C SER A 50 6.71 -10.68 -1.88
N PRO A 51 7.16 -9.49 -2.25
CA PRO A 51 6.34 -8.29 -2.12
C PRO A 51 5.05 -8.40 -2.95
N LEU A 52 3.99 -7.74 -2.49
CA LEU A 52 2.76 -7.62 -3.24
C LEU A 52 3.03 -6.93 -4.60
N PRO A 53 2.67 -7.54 -5.75
CA PRO A 53 2.90 -6.95 -7.07
C PRO A 53 2.28 -5.55 -7.21
N PRO A 54 2.93 -4.60 -7.90
CA PRO A 54 2.47 -3.21 -8.00
C PRO A 54 1.02 -3.06 -8.50
N TYR A 55 0.60 -3.88 -9.46
CA TYR A 55 -0.75 -3.82 -10.02
C TYR A 55 -1.86 -4.24 -9.03
N LEU A 56 -1.51 -4.96 -7.95
CA LEU A 56 -2.46 -5.34 -6.89
C LEU A 56 -2.53 -4.31 -5.76
N ILE A 57 -1.52 -3.44 -5.63
CA ILE A 57 -1.43 -2.48 -4.53
C ILE A 57 -2.66 -1.55 -4.47
N PRO A 58 -3.15 -0.96 -5.58
CA PRO A 58 -4.35 -0.12 -5.52
C PRO A 58 -5.60 -0.87 -5.04
N ARG A 59 -5.78 -2.12 -5.48
CA ARG A 59 -6.92 -2.95 -5.06
C ARG A 59 -6.80 -3.35 -3.59
N PHE A 60 -5.61 -3.77 -3.15
CA PHE A 60 -5.35 -4.08 -1.75
C PHE A 60 -5.60 -2.86 -0.86
N ALA A 61 -5.12 -1.68 -1.27
CA ALA A 61 -5.32 -0.41 -0.57
C ALA A 61 -6.81 -0.08 -0.38
N GLN A 62 -7.63 -0.26 -1.42
CA GLN A 62 -9.09 -0.14 -1.33
C GLN A 62 -9.69 -1.15 -0.36
N VAL A 63 -9.26 -2.41 -0.42
CA VAL A 63 -9.78 -3.46 0.46
C VAL A 63 -9.45 -3.15 1.91
N VAL A 64 -8.28 -2.62 2.26
CA VAL A 64 -7.88 -2.36 3.66
C VAL A 64 -8.16 -0.93 4.13
N ASP A 65 -8.82 -0.11 3.29
CA ASP A 65 -9.12 1.30 3.55
C ASP A 65 -7.88 2.12 3.97
N ARG A 66 -6.84 2.07 3.13
CA ARG A 66 -5.59 2.85 3.29
C ARG A 66 -5.17 3.45 1.96
N SER A 67 -4.32 4.47 2.01
CA SER A 67 -3.73 5.05 0.80
C SER A 67 -2.64 4.14 0.21
N VAL A 68 -2.46 4.17 -1.12
CA VAL A 68 -1.34 3.48 -1.78
C VAL A 68 0.00 3.94 -1.22
N GLY A 69 0.13 5.24 -0.92
CA GLY A 69 1.32 5.80 -0.27
C GLY A 69 1.62 5.14 1.07
N TYR A 70 0.59 4.91 1.89
CA TYR A 70 0.74 4.18 3.15
C TYR A 70 1.15 2.72 2.92
N ILE A 71 0.53 2.02 1.95
CA ILE A 71 0.90 0.63 1.64
C ILE A 71 2.37 0.52 1.24
N LEU A 72 2.91 1.48 0.48
CA LEU A 72 4.30 1.45 0.03
C LEU A 72 5.27 1.90 1.12
N THR A 73 4.97 3.00 1.81
CA THR A 73 5.95 3.69 2.67
C THR A 73 5.75 3.44 4.17
N GLY A 74 4.58 2.95 4.58
CA GLY A 74 4.19 2.83 5.99
C GLY A 74 3.99 4.16 6.71
N LYS A 75 4.09 5.28 5.99
CA LYS A 75 3.86 6.62 6.51
C LYS A 75 2.50 7.05 6.06
N GLU A 76 1.65 7.46 7.00
CA GLU A 76 0.40 8.12 6.66
C GLU A 76 0.78 9.39 5.90
N GLU A 77 0.32 9.49 4.65
CA GLU A 77 0.39 10.75 3.94
C GLU A 77 -0.59 11.64 4.68
N ASN A 78 -0.08 12.46 5.60
CA ASN A 78 -0.89 13.39 6.39
C ASN A 78 -1.97 13.96 5.47
N ALA A 79 -3.24 13.78 5.82
CA ALA A 79 -4.39 14.40 5.16
C ALA A 79 -4.35 15.95 5.20
N ALA A 80 -3.18 16.53 5.47
CA ALA A 80 -2.85 17.94 5.64
C ALA A 80 -2.18 18.57 4.41
N ARG A 81 -2.46 18.06 3.21
CA ARG A 81 -2.42 18.91 2.01
C ARG A 81 -3.84 18.98 1.48
N GLY A 82 -4.62 19.89 2.07
CA GLY A 82 -5.87 20.37 1.47
C GLY A 82 -5.66 20.73 -0.01
N PRO A 83 -6.74 20.92 -0.78
CA PRO A 83 -6.66 21.02 -2.24
C PRO A 83 -5.53 21.99 -2.60
N ARG A 84 -4.50 21.49 -3.30
CA ARG A 84 -3.49 22.37 -3.89
C ARG A 84 -4.26 23.25 -4.84
N ARG A 85 -4.64 24.45 -4.38
CA ARG A 85 -5.26 25.46 -5.22
C ARG A 85 -4.20 25.77 -6.27
N LEU A 86 -4.34 25.17 -7.44
CA LEU A 86 -3.60 25.59 -8.62
C LEU A 86 -4.02 27.04 -8.83
N VAL A 87 -3.18 27.97 -8.37
CA VAL A 87 -3.32 29.38 -8.69
C VAL A 87 -3.19 29.41 -10.21
N ARG A 88 -4.31 29.60 -10.91
CA ARG A 88 -4.28 29.97 -12.31
C ARG A 88 -3.67 31.36 -12.32
N THR A 89 -2.37 31.46 -12.57
CA THR A 89 -1.76 32.73 -12.96
C THR A 89 -2.38 33.07 -14.31
N GLY A 90 -3.43 33.87 -14.29
CA GLY A 90 -3.90 34.56 -15.47
C GLY A 90 -2.81 35.55 -15.86
N THR A 91 -2.18 35.28 -17.00
CA THR A 91 -1.35 36.24 -17.69
C THR A 91 -2.28 37.05 -18.58
N ASP A 92 -2.85 38.13 -18.05
CA ASP A 92 -3.49 39.18 -18.83
C ASP A 92 -2.51 40.35 -18.95
N GLY A 93 -2.15 40.70 -20.18
CA GLY A 93 -1.25 41.79 -20.53
C GLY A 93 -0.84 41.75 -21.99
#